data_AF-A0A7W6HZ05-F1
#
_entry.id   AF-A0A7W6HZ05-F1
#
_cell.length_a   1.000
_cell.length_b   1.000
_cell.length_c   1.000
_cell.angle_alpha   90.00
_cell.angle_beta   90.00
_cell.angle_gamma   90.00
#
_symmetry.space_group_name_H-M   'P 1'
#
loop_
_entity.id
_entity.type
_entity.pdbx_description
1 polymer ?
#
loop_
_entity_poly.entity_id
_entity_poly.type
_entity_poly.pdbx_seq_one_letter_code
_entity_poly.pdbx_strand_id
1 'polypeptide(L)'
;MRTNKLLSLIIVLGMGFSACYDENDIHTTKGDIPYELKEGGDAVDQYIYKFYRENGSIIMVDYDTIDYQWNMSGLAKNVYLTKQEDRVVLMKGFSMLEKTFLSIYDIDFKKKYFPLKLLIGKQVGRMNWGVLEDNAALAGLSYLALGKIREGVENLSEEELRSMRESTNGVFWQEYLLQNGIIQVPESFYEVSKGYYQSFLEYLPENEGVTDVDVRDYGFWYRDPSNSYSLVTPNKEGDFKDFMGVILTVPYEELKPVLDAHSKLKDKYDILVNYFKMKYQIDLVAIGNKQFK
;
A
#
# COMPACT_ATOMS: atom_id res chain seq x y z
N MET A 1 34.06 -51.55 -13.52
CA MET A 1 34.53 -50.17 -13.84
C MET A 1 33.46 -49.21 -14.36
N ARG A 2 32.29 -49.66 -14.86
CA ARG A 2 31.21 -48.76 -15.34
C ARG A 2 30.28 -48.23 -14.23
N THR A 3 30.08 -49.01 -13.16
CA THR A 3 29.15 -48.67 -12.06
C THR A 3 29.70 -47.57 -11.13
N ASN A 4 31.02 -47.57 -10.87
CA ASN A 4 31.65 -46.55 -10.01
C ASN A 4 31.71 -45.17 -10.70
N LYS A 5 31.74 -45.12 -12.05
CA LYS A 5 31.66 -43.85 -12.79
C LYS A 5 30.26 -43.24 -12.77
N LEU A 6 29.21 -44.07 -12.68
CA LEU A 6 27.83 -43.60 -12.60
C LEU A 6 27.50 -43.02 -11.21
N LEU A 7 28.00 -43.65 -10.13
CA LEU A 7 27.83 -43.14 -8.77
C LEU A 7 28.58 -41.83 -8.53
N SER A 8 29.79 -41.67 -9.08
CA SER A 8 30.53 -40.41 -8.99
C SER A 8 29.85 -39.25 -9.73
N LEU A 9 29.12 -39.54 -10.83
CA LEU A 9 28.40 -38.52 -11.60
C LEU A 9 27.14 -38.03 -10.86
N ILE A 10 26.44 -38.92 -10.14
CA ILE A 10 25.23 -38.59 -9.37
C ILE A 10 25.56 -37.77 -8.12
N ILE A 11 26.70 -38.04 -7.47
CA ILE A 11 27.15 -37.27 -6.29
C ILE A 11 27.61 -35.86 -6.69
N VAL A 12 28.20 -35.69 -7.88
CA VAL A 12 28.58 -34.37 -8.42
C VAL A 12 27.36 -33.58 -8.93
N LEU A 13 26.34 -34.24 -9.50
CA LEU A 13 25.09 -33.57 -9.89
C LEU A 13 24.21 -33.19 -8.68
N GLY A 14 24.26 -33.95 -7.58
CA GLY A 14 23.47 -33.70 -6.37
C GLY A 14 23.94 -32.51 -5.53
N MET A 15 25.20 -32.08 -5.68
CA MET A 15 25.74 -30.90 -4.98
C MET A 15 25.58 -29.59 -5.77
N GLY A 16 25.07 -29.65 -7.00
CA GLY A 16 24.90 -28.49 -7.88
C GLY A 16 23.57 -27.74 -7.73
N PHE A 17 22.64 -28.22 -6.91
CA PHE A 17 21.32 -27.60 -6.71
C PHE A 17 21.12 -26.93 -5.35
N SER A 18 22.17 -26.84 -4.53
CA SER A 18 22.10 -26.20 -3.20
C SER A 18 22.95 -24.94 -3.08
N ALA A 19 23.47 -24.43 -4.20
CA ALA A 19 24.21 -23.18 -4.25
C ALA A 19 23.47 -22.17 -5.13
N CYS A 20 23.16 -21.01 -4.51
CA CYS A 20 22.60 -19.80 -5.10
C CYS A 20 21.10 -19.79 -5.38
N TYR A 21 20.32 -19.51 -4.34
CA TYR A 21 19.32 -18.43 -4.38
C TYR A 21 19.39 -17.68 -3.04
N ASP A 22 20.53 -17.04 -2.80
CA ASP A 22 20.58 -15.82 -2.00
C ASP A 22 20.83 -14.72 -3.03
N GLU A 23 19.80 -14.45 -3.84
CA GLU A 23 19.82 -13.23 -4.64
C GLU A 23 19.78 -12.10 -3.61
N ASN A 24 20.89 -11.37 -3.48
CA ASN A 24 20.89 -10.11 -2.75
C ASN A 24 19.67 -9.32 -3.22
N ASP A 25 18.80 -8.92 -2.28
CA ASP A 25 17.66 -8.06 -2.58
C ASP A 25 18.17 -6.94 -3.50
N ILE A 26 17.56 -6.81 -4.69
CA ILE A 26 17.94 -5.75 -5.62
C ILE A 26 17.59 -4.43 -4.93
N HIS A 27 18.60 -3.81 -4.32
CA HIS A 27 18.49 -2.49 -3.74
C HIS A 27 18.40 -1.49 -4.89
N THR A 28 17.18 -1.21 -5.36
CA THR A 28 16.95 -0.09 -6.26
C THR A 28 17.15 1.19 -5.44
N THR A 29 18.31 1.82 -5.63
CA THR A 29 18.49 3.20 -5.16
C THR A 29 17.49 4.07 -5.90
N LYS A 30 16.75 4.89 -5.15
CA LYS A 30 15.87 5.93 -5.70
C LYS A 30 16.66 6.74 -6.73
N GLY A 31 16.23 6.69 -7.98
CA GLY A 31 16.93 7.38 -9.07
C GLY A 31 16.94 8.90 -8.87
N ASP A 32 17.90 9.58 -9.50
CA ASP A 32 17.97 11.04 -9.46
C ASP A 32 16.88 11.66 -10.33
N ILE A 33 16.36 12.81 -9.89
CA ILE A 33 15.47 13.63 -10.71
C ILE A 33 16.33 14.31 -11.78
N PRO A 34 16.00 14.17 -13.08
CA PRO A 34 16.84 14.64 -14.17
C PRO A 34 16.86 16.17 -14.35
N TYR A 35 16.30 16.94 -13.41
CA TYR A 35 16.24 18.39 -13.46
C TYR A 35 16.57 19.03 -12.10
N GLU A 36 17.15 20.22 -12.14
CA GLU A 36 17.40 21.04 -10.94
C GLU A 36 16.08 21.61 -10.42
N LEU A 37 15.61 21.09 -9.29
CA LEU A 37 14.51 21.70 -8.55
C LEU A 37 15.01 22.99 -7.88
N LYS A 38 14.43 24.14 -8.26
CA LYS A 38 14.72 25.45 -7.65
C LYS A 38 13.62 25.79 -6.65
N GLU A 39 13.98 26.57 -5.63
CA GLU A 39 12.99 27.17 -4.74
C GLU A 39 12.16 28.17 -5.55
N GLY A 40 10.88 27.87 -5.75
CA GLY A 40 9.96 28.72 -6.49
C GLY A 40 9.47 29.91 -5.68
N GLY A 41 8.59 30.71 -6.28
CA GLY A 41 8.18 32.00 -5.74
C GLY A 41 7.03 31.95 -4.74
N ASP A 42 6.19 30.91 -4.80
CA ASP A 42 4.99 30.80 -3.97
C ASP A 42 5.07 29.70 -2.90
N ALA A 43 4.07 29.66 -2.02
CA ALA A 43 4.04 28.74 -0.88
C ALA A 43 3.98 27.25 -1.31
N VAL A 44 3.37 26.94 -2.45
CA VAL A 44 3.31 25.57 -2.97
C VAL A 44 4.70 25.14 -3.41
N ASP A 45 5.39 25.97 -4.20
CA ASP A 45 6.72 25.66 -4.68
C ASP A 45 7.74 25.55 -3.54
N GLN A 46 7.65 26.44 -2.54
CA GLN A 46 8.50 26.39 -1.34
C GLN A 46 8.28 25.09 -0.56
N TYR A 47 7.03 24.64 -0.42
CA TYR A 47 6.70 23.38 0.22
C TYR A 47 7.29 22.19 -0.55
N ILE A 48 7.09 22.14 -1.87
CA ILE A 48 7.62 21.08 -2.74
C ILE A 48 9.15 21.02 -2.64
N TYR A 49 9.82 22.18 -2.71
CA TYR A 49 11.27 22.28 -2.60
C TYR A 49 11.76 21.75 -1.24
N LYS A 50 11.17 22.22 -0.14
CA LYS A 50 11.52 21.76 1.21
C LYS A 50 11.33 20.25 1.35
N PHE A 51 10.17 19.74 0.91
CA PHE A 51 9.86 18.31 0.99
C PHE A 51 10.87 17.46 0.22
N TYR A 52 11.27 17.90 -0.98
CA TYR A 52 12.31 17.23 -1.76
C TYR A 52 13.67 17.26 -1.06
N ARG A 53 14.11 18.41 -0.54
CA ARG A 53 15.38 18.54 0.17
C ARG A 53 15.47 17.65 1.41
N GLU A 54 14.35 17.47 2.12
CA GLU A 54 14.29 16.68 3.34
C GLU A 54 14.17 15.17 3.06
N ASN A 55 13.37 14.78 2.05
CA ASN A 55 12.91 13.39 1.87
C ASN A 55 13.39 12.71 0.57
N GLY A 56 13.89 13.48 -0.39
CA GLY A 56 14.33 12.99 -1.71
C GLY A 56 13.19 12.57 -2.66
N SER A 57 11.92 12.68 -2.24
CA SER A 57 10.74 12.53 -3.12
C SER A 57 10.31 13.91 -3.63
N ILE A 58 9.91 13.99 -4.89
CA ILE A 58 9.30 15.21 -5.42
C ILE A 58 7.78 15.13 -5.38
N ILE A 59 7.16 16.19 -4.89
CA ILE A 59 5.72 16.42 -5.04
C ILE A 59 5.51 17.12 -6.39
N MET A 60 4.67 16.54 -7.24
CA MET A 60 4.33 17.07 -8.55
C MET A 60 2.85 17.46 -8.58
N VAL A 61 2.61 18.75 -8.78
CA VAL A 61 1.29 19.37 -8.92
C VAL A 61 0.99 19.76 -10.36
N ASP A 62 2.03 19.82 -11.19
CA ASP A 62 1.96 19.94 -12.63
C ASP A 62 2.74 18.77 -13.24
N TYR A 63 2.06 17.99 -14.09
CA TYR A 63 2.55 16.73 -14.66
C TYR A 63 1.76 16.39 -15.92
N ASP A 64 2.35 15.66 -16.86
CA ASP A 64 1.67 15.23 -18.07
C ASP A 64 1.17 13.79 -17.97
N THR A 65 0.31 13.38 -18.91
CA THR A 65 -0.23 12.01 -18.96
C THR A 65 0.89 10.96 -18.99
N ILE A 66 2.01 11.28 -19.64
CA ILE A 66 3.17 10.40 -19.73
C ILE A 66 3.81 10.13 -18.36
N ASP A 67 3.73 11.06 -17.41
CA ASP A 67 4.35 10.92 -16.09
C ASP A 67 3.74 9.81 -15.24
N TYR A 68 2.47 9.46 -15.51
CA TYR A 68 1.73 8.45 -14.76
C TYR A 68 1.22 7.28 -15.59
N GLN A 69 1.14 7.40 -16.93
CA GLN A 69 0.78 6.29 -17.80
C GLN A 69 1.99 5.48 -18.25
N TRP A 70 3.21 6.01 -18.25
CA TRP A 70 4.36 5.22 -18.69
C TRP A 70 4.69 4.08 -17.70
N ASN A 71 4.83 2.86 -18.23
CA ASN A 71 5.30 1.69 -17.51
C ASN A 71 6.32 0.88 -18.36
N MET A 72 7.04 -0.06 -17.75
CA MET A 72 8.09 -0.85 -18.45
C MET A 72 7.57 -1.66 -19.64
N SER A 73 6.29 -2.03 -19.62
CA SER A 73 5.62 -2.84 -20.66
C SER A 73 4.81 -2.02 -21.67
N GLY A 74 4.80 -0.69 -21.57
CA GLY A 74 3.96 0.21 -22.39
C GLY A 74 3.24 1.29 -21.57
N LEU A 75 2.05 1.68 -22.02
CA LEU A 75 1.22 2.66 -21.31
C LEU A 75 0.18 1.95 -20.44
N ALA A 76 0.14 2.27 -19.14
CA ALA A 76 -0.92 1.93 -18.22
C ALA A 76 -2.23 2.49 -18.77
N LYS A 77 -3.11 1.58 -19.20
CA LYS A 77 -4.43 1.92 -19.72
C LYS A 77 -5.38 2.20 -18.55
N ASN A 78 -6.32 3.11 -18.75
CA ASN A 78 -7.39 3.46 -17.82
C ASN A 78 -7.00 4.24 -16.56
N VAL A 79 -5.75 4.68 -16.37
CA VAL A 79 -5.39 5.57 -15.26
C VAL A 79 -5.59 7.03 -15.67
N TYR A 80 -6.28 7.81 -14.84
CA TYR A 80 -6.50 9.24 -15.07
C TYR A 80 -6.34 10.05 -13.79
N LEU A 81 -5.66 11.18 -13.91
CA LEU A 81 -5.44 12.14 -12.84
C LEU A 81 -5.92 13.51 -13.31
N THR A 82 -6.86 14.10 -12.59
CA THR A 82 -7.28 15.49 -12.77
C THR A 82 -6.45 16.39 -11.86
N LYS A 83 -5.71 17.33 -12.43
CA LYS A 83 -4.88 18.29 -11.67
C LYS A 83 -5.74 19.19 -10.78
N GLN A 84 -5.14 19.70 -9.72
CA GLN A 84 -5.67 20.83 -8.96
C GLN A 84 -4.84 22.07 -9.32
N GLU A 85 -5.47 23.05 -9.97
CA GLU A 85 -4.79 24.27 -10.43
C GLU A 85 -4.79 25.37 -9.37
N ASP A 86 -5.74 25.36 -8.43
CA ASP A 86 -5.80 26.33 -7.36
C ASP A 86 -4.71 26.07 -6.31
N ARG A 87 -3.71 26.97 -6.28
CA ARG A 87 -2.57 26.94 -5.36
C ARG A 87 -2.97 27.01 -3.88
N VAL A 88 -4.05 27.73 -3.55
CA VAL A 88 -4.55 27.82 -2.16
C VAL A 88 -5.18 26.48 -1.76
N VAL A 89 -5.96 25.87 -2.64
CA VAL A 89 -6.52 24.53 -2.41
C VAL A 89 -5.42 23.47 -2.32
N LEU A 90 -4.34 23.59 -3.10
CA LEU A 90 -3.17 22.71 -2.97
C LEU A 90 -2.53 22.78 -1.59
N MET A 91 -2.30 23.98 -1.03
CA MET A 91 -1.75 24.11 0.31
C MET A 91 -2.65 23.52 1.41
N LYS A 92 -3.98 23.68 1.27
CA LYS A 92 -4.95 23.01 2.13
C LYS A 92 -4.87 21.48 1.98
N GLY A 93 -4.71 21.01 0.74
CA GLY A 93 -4.46 19.61 0.42
C GLY A 93 -3.20 19.06 1.06
N PHE A 94 -2.07 19.78 1.00
CA PHE A 94 -0.83 19.38 1.66
C PHE A 94 -1.02 19.27 3.18
N SER A 95 -1.77 20.18 3.78
CA SER A 95 -2.10 20.11 5.21
C SER A 95 -2.91 18.85 5.55
N MET A 96 -3.86 18.45 4.70
CA MET A 96 -4.60 17.19 4.85
C MET A 96 -3.67 15.98 4.66
N LEU A 97 -2.79 16.00 3.65
CA LEU A 97 -1.83 14.92 3.40
C LEU A 97 -0.81 14.77 4.52
N GLU A 98 -0.39 15.85 5.17
CA GLU A 98 0.44 15.78 6.39
C GLU A 98 -0.27 15.00 7.49
N LYS A 99 -1.56 15.26 7.72
CA LYS A 99 -2.37 14.54 8.71
C LYS A 99 -2.55 13.06 8.39
N THR A 100 -2.77 12.73 7.12
CA THR A 100 -3.23 11.39 6.71
C THR A 100 -2.12 10.48 6.21
N PHE A 101 -1.00 11.01 5.72
CA PHE A 101 0.01 10.19 5.04
C PHE A 101 1.46 10.66 5.22
N LEU A 102 1.76 11.95 5.06
CA LEU A 102 3.16 12.40 5.02
C LEU A 102 3.78 12.40 6.43
N SER A 103 3.12 12.89 7.48
CA SER A 103 3.74 12.99 8.81
C SER A 103 3.80 11.64 9.58
N ILE A 104 3.05 10.64 9.13
CA ILE A 104 2.97 9.34 9.81
C ILE A 104 4.23 8.51 9.60
N TYR A 105 5.03 8.82 8.58
CA TYR A 105 6.35 8.24 8.32
C TYR A 105 7.47 9.19 8.74
N ASP A 106 8.53 8.64 9.32
CA ASP A 106 9.75 9.41 9.59
C ASP A 106 10.58 9.65 8.32
N ILE A 107 11.63 10.46 8.45
CA ILE A 107 12.48 10.87 7.32
C ILE A 107 13.23 9.68 6.72
N ASP A 108 13.70 8.74 7.54
CA ASP A 108 14.47 7.58 7.07
C ASP A 108 13.58 6.62 6.27
N PHE A 109 12.36 6.39 6.76
CA PHE A 109 11.35 5.65 6.04
C PHE A 109 11.04 6.32 4.70
N LYS A 110 10.78 7.63 4.67
CA LYS A 110 10.48 8.36 3.42
C LYS A 110 11.61 8.25 2.41
N LYS A 111 12.86 8.46 2.84
CA LYS A 111 14.03 8.35 1.96
C LYS A 111 14.16 6.96 1.35
N LYS A 112 13.87 5.92 2.13
CA LYS A 112 14.02 4.52 1.71
C LYS A 112 12.84 3.98 0.89
N TYR A 113 11.61 4.32 1.28
CA TYR A 113 10.41 3.65 0.79
C TYR A 113 9.45 4.54 0.01
N PHE A 114 9.56 5.86 0.07
CA PHE A 114 8.67 6.70 -0.76
C PHE A 114 9.08 6.63 -2.24
N PRO A 115 8.09 6.68 -3.16
CA PRO A 115 8.36 6.81 -4.57
C PRO A 115 9.15 8.07 -4.89
N LEU A 116 9.80 8.06 -6.05
CA LEU A 116 10.43 9.27 -6.58
C LEU A 116 9.41 10.40 -6.70
N LYS A 117 8.21 10.10 -7.22
CA LYS A 117 7.16 11.08 -7.52
C LYS A 117 5.92 10.89 -6.65
N LEU A 118 5.44 11.98 -6.04
CA LEU A 118 4.13 12.08 -5.41
C LEU A 118 3.25 13.00 -6.27
N LEU A 119 2.32 12.43 -7.03
CA LEU A 119 1.47 13.19 -7.96
C LEU A 119 0.21 13.66 -7.25
N ILE A 120 -0.07 14.95 -7.25
CA ILE A 120 -1.18 15.52 -6.47
C ILE A 120 -2.32 15.92 -7.39
N GLY A 121 -3.49 15.33 -7.18
CA GLY A 121 -4.66 15.54 -8.03
C GLY A 121 -5.91 15.93 -7.25
N LYS A 122 -6.78 16.69 -7.91
CA LYS A 122 -8.17 16.87 -7.48
C LYS A 122 -8.90 15.53 -7.42
N GLN A 123 -8.69 14.70 -8.43
CA GLN A 123 -9.27 13.37 -8.57
C GLN A 123 -8.22 12.45 -9.19
N VAL A 124 -8.08 11.26 -8.64
CA VAL A 124 -7.22 10.21 -9.18
C VAL A 124 -8.03 8.93 -9.21
N GLY A 125 -7.88 8.13 -10.26
CA GLY A 125 -8.66 6.90 -10.34
C GLY A 125 -8.43 6.11 -11.61
N ARG A 126 -9.09 4.96 -11.67
CA ARG A 126 -9.19 4.16 -12.88
C ARG A 126 -10.54 4.42 -13.55
N MET A 127 -10.55 4.39 -14.88
CA MET A 127 -11.79 4.42 -15.65
C MET A 127 -12.45 3.04 -15.56
N ASN A 128 -13.65 3.00 -14.98
CA ASN A 128 -14.41 1.79 -14.80
C ASN A 128 -15.83 2.01 -15.35
N TRP A 129 -16.23 1.20 -16.34
CA TRP A 129 -17.53 1.34 -17.02
C TRP A 129 -17.86 2.76 -17.51
N GLY A 130 -16.85 3.53 -17.95
CA GLY A 130 -17.04 4.91 -18.44
C GLY A 130 -17.14 5.96 -17.34
N VAL A 131 -16.99 5.58 -16.07
CA VAL A 131 -16.94 6.49 -14.92
C VAL A 131 -15.51 6.50 -14.38
N LEU A 132 -14.94 7.71 -14.20
CA LEU A 132 -13.67 7.86 -13.52
C LEU A 132 -13.89 7.72 -12.01
N GLU A 133 -13.23 6.74 -11.41
CA GLU A 133 -13.18 6.59 -9.96
C GLU A 133 -12.61 7.83 -9.26
N ASP A 134 -12.99 8.04 -8.01
CA ASP A 134 -12.48 9.12 -7.17
C ASP A 134 -11.78 8.53 -5.94
N ASN A 135 -10.58 8.00 -6.17
CA ASN A 135 -9.79 7.30 -5.18
C ASN A 135 -8.95 8.27 -4.33
N ALA A 136 -8.66 7.89 -3.09
CA ALA A 136 -7.73 8.63 -2.23
C ALA A 136 -6.28 8.52 -2.73
N ALA A 137 -5.93 7.37 -3.29
CA ALA A 137 -4.62 7.14 -3.88
C ALA A 137 -4.66 6.11 -5.02
N LEU A 138 -3.60 6.13 -5.84
CA LEU A 138 -3.28 5.11 -6.84
C LEU A 138 -1.76 5.03 -6.97
N ALA A 139 -1.19 3.84 -7.11
CA ALA A 139 0.26 3.71 -7.32
C ALA A 139 0.59 3.20 -8.72
N GLY A 140 1.78 3.56 -9.18
CA GLY A 140 2.45 2.95 -10.33
C GLY A 140 3.90 2.62 -9.99
N LEU A 141 4.70 2.30 -11.01
CA LEU A 141 6.08 1.84 -10.82
C LEU A 141 7.00 2.86 -10.12
N SER A 142 6.82 4.15 -10.42
CA SER A 142 7.70 5.23 -9.95
C SER A 142 6.98 6.34 -9.19
N TYR A 143 5.66 6.19 -8.96
CA TYR A 143 4.84 7.23 -8.37
C TYR A 143 3.77 6.69 -7.42
N LEU A 144 3.36 7.55 -6.49
CA LEU A 144 2.10 7.45 -5.78
C LEU A 144 1.28 8.71 -6.11
N ALA A 145 0.10 8.52 -6.68
CA ALA A 145 -0.87 9.58 -6.93
C ALA A 145 -1.77 9.72 -5.70
N LEU A 146 -1.95 10.96 -5.23
CA LEU A 146 -2.74 11.31 -4.06
C LEU A 146 -3.90 12.22 -4.51
N GLY A 147 -5.12 11.76 -4.26
CA GLY A 147 -6.35 12.36 -4.75
C GLY A 147 -7.13 13.12 -3.69
N LYS A 148 -8.35 13.50 -4.09
CA LYS A 148 -9.32 14.24 -3.28
C LYS A 148 -8.88 15.65 -2.85
N ILE A 149 -7.92 16.25 -3.55
CA ILE A 149 -7.46 17.62 -3.26
C ILE A 149 -8.36 18.64 -3.96
N ARG A 150 -9.48 18.98 -3.33
CA ARG A 150 -10.47 19.92 -3.86
C ARG A 150 -10.95 20.90 -2.79
N GLU A 151 -11.74 21.89 -3.20
CA GLU A 151 -12.31 22.86 -2.27
C GLU A 151 -13.05 22.14 -1.13
N GLY A 152 -12.80 22.58 0.11
CA GLY A 152 -13.35 21.96 1.32
C GLY A 152 -12.52 20.80 1.90
N VAL A 153 -11.37 20.45 1.32
CA VAL A 153 -10.46 19.40 1.84
C VAL A 153 -9.97 19.68 3.26
N GLU A 154 -9.99 20.93 3.72
CA GLU A 154 -9.66 21.34 5.07
C GLU A 154 -10.78 21.06 6.10
N ASN A 155 -12.00 20.77 5.63
CA ASN A 155 -13.20 20.61 6.46
C ASN A 155 -13.59 19.13 6.68
N LEU A 156 -12.72 18.19 6.30
CA LEU A 156 -12.96 16.77 6.50
C LEU A 156 -13.09 16.46 7.99
N SER A 157 -14.10 15.66 8.33
CA SER A 157 -14.29 15.08 9.65
C SER A 157 -13.16 14.11 10.00
N GLU A 158 -13.03 13.74 11.28
CA GLU A 158 -12.05 12.73 11.70
C GLU A 158 -12.30 11.38 11.00
N GLU A 159 -13.55 10.99 10.80
CA GLU A 159 -13.92 9.76 10.09
C GLU A 159 -13.44 9.80 8.63
N GLU A 160 -13.64 10.92 7.93
CA GLU A 160 -13.15 11.10 6.56
C GLU A 160 -11.61 11.10 6.51
N LEU A 161 -10.93 11.69 7.49
CA LEU A 161 -9.48 11.65 7.59
C LEU A 161 -8.96 10.23 7.86
N ARG A 162 -9.65 9.45 8.69
CA ARG A 162 -9.36 8.01 8.91
C ARG A 162 -9.54 7.22 7.63
N SER A 163 -10.65 7.42 6.92
CA SER A 163 -10.91 6.76 5.64
C SER A 163 -9.83 7.09 4.59
N MET A 164 -9.43 8.37 4.50
CA MET A 164 -8.34 8.80 3.63
C MET A 164 -7.01 8.12 3.98
N ARG A 165 -6.65 8.12 5.27
CA ARG A 165 -5.43 7.49 5.75
C ARG A 165 -5.41 5.98 5.47
N GLU A 166 -6.50 5.29 5.76
CA GLU A 166 -6.63 3.85 5.53
C GLU A 166 -6.48 3.52 4.04
N SER A 167 -7.24 4.21 3.19
CA SER A 167 -7.21 4.00 1.74
C SER A 167 -5.84 4.29 1.14
N THR A 168 -5.24 5.43 1.50
CA THR A 168 -3.92 5.82 0.98
C THR A 168 -2.83 4.86 1.43
N ASN A 169 -2.82 4.42 2.70
CA ASN A 169 -1.81 3.49 3.20
C ASN A 169 -1.99 2.08 2.64
N GLY A 170 -3.23 1.59 2.50
CA GLY A 170 -3.48 0.32 1.84
C GLY A 170 -2.92 0.32 0.41
N VAL A 171 -3.20 1.36 -0.37
CA VAL A 171 -2.66 1.52 -1.74
C VAL A 171 -1.13 1.62 -1.73
N PHE A 172 -0.55 2.46 -0.88
CA PHE A 172 0.89 2.63 -0.82
C PHE A 172 1.61 1.32 -0.48
N TRP A 173 1.14 0.57 0.50
CA TRP A 173 1.80 -0.68 0.89
C TRP A 173 1.58 -1.81 -0.11
N GLN A 174 0.35 -1.95 -0.63
CA GLN A 174 0.04 -3.06 -1.53
C GLN A 174 0.43 -2.77 -2.99
N GLU A 175 0.00 -1.65 -3.57
CA GLU A 175 0.24 -1.33 -4.98
C GLU A 175 1.65 -0.76 -5.21
N TYR A 176 2.18 0.05 -4.29
CA TYR A 176 3.53 0.61 -4.46
C TYR A 176 4.62 -0.29 -3.90
N LEU A 177 4.60 -0.60 -2.60
CA LEU A 177 5.71 -1.32 -1.96
C LEU A 177 5.75 -2.79 -2.37
N LEU A 178 4.63 -3.51 -2.28
CA LEU A 178 4.60 -4.95 -2.54
C LEU A 178 4.66 -5.27 -4.04
N GLN A 179 3.79 -4.71 -4.87
CA GLN A 179 3.75 -5.05 -6.30
C GLN A 179 5.03 -4.63 -7.06
N ASN A 180 5.74 -3.60 -6.61
CA ASN A 180 7.05 -3.24 -7.19
C ASN A 180 8.23 -4.00 -6.55
N GLY A 181 7.97 -4.97 -5.67
CA GLY A 181 9.01 -5.81 -5.05
C GLY A 181 9.90 -5.11 -4.03
N ILE A 182 9.49 -3.94 -3.51
CA ILE A 182 10.25 -3.18 -2.49
C ILE A 182 10.14 -3.86 -1.13
N ILE A 183 9.00 -4.50 -0.87
CA ILE A 183 8.77 -5.35 0.29
C ILE A 183 8.24 -6.71 -0.14
N GLN A 184 8.21 -7.63 0.81
CA GLN A 184 7.61 -8.95 0.71
C GLN A 184 6.62 -9.12 1.87
N VAL A 185 5.70 -10.07 1.74
CA VAL A 185 4.76 -10.48 2.78
C VAL A 185 5.05 -11.95 3.12
N PRO A 186 5.12 -12.34 4.40
CA PRO A 186 5.39 -13.73 4.76
C PRO A 186 4.22 -14.62 4.37
N GLU A 187 4.48 -15.77 3.73
CA GLU A 187 3.40 -16.68 3.29
C GLU A 187 2.53 -17.15 4.46
N SER A 188 3.08 -17.21 5.68
CA SER A 188 2.32 -17.52 6.90
C SER A 188 1.13 -16.59 7.13
N PHE A 189 1.19 -15.33 6.68
CA PHE A 189 0.03 -14.41 6.73
C PHE A 189 -1.13 -14.96 5.90
N TYR A 190 -0.84 -15.41 4.67
CA TYR A 190 -1.86 -15.96 3.79
C TYR A 190 -2.33 -17.36 4.21
N GLU A 191 -1.46 -18.17 4.81
CA GLU A 191 -1.83 -19.52 5.27
C GLU A 191 -2.94 -19.51 6.34
N VAL A 192 -3.06 -18.46 7.16
CA VAL A 192 -4.11 -18.34 8.20
C VAL A 192 -5.53 -18.47 7.62
N SER A 193 -5.74 -17.93 6.41
CA SER A 193 -7.05 -17.87 5.72
C SER A 193 -7.03 -18.56 4.35
N LYS A 194 -6.08 -19.45 4.08
CA LYS A 194 -5.88 -20.08 2.76
C LYS A 194 -7.12 -20.71 2.16
N GLY A 195 -7.94 -21.37 2.99
CA GLY A 195 -9.18 -22.04 2.56
C GLY A 195 -10.34 -21.07 2.28
N TYR A 196 -10.16 -19.79 2.54
CA TYR A 196 -11.23 -18.79 2.54
C TYR A 196 -10.98 -17.62 1.61
N TYR A 197 -9.92 -17.57 0.79
CA TYR A 197 -9.77 -16.49 -0.20
C TYR A 197 -10.85 -16.62 -1.28
N GLN A 198 -11.46 -15.49 -1.67
CA GLN A 198 -12.51 -15.40 -2.70
C GLN A 198 -13.66 -16.40 -2.51
N SER A 199 -13.99 -16.69 -1.25
CA SER A 199 -15.01 -17.65 -0.85
C SER A 199 -16.31 -16.93 -0.54
N PHE A 200 -17.43 -17.52 -0.96
CA PHE A 200 -18.78 -17.05 -0.64
C PHE A 200 -19.15 -17.62 0.72
N LEU A 201 -18.96 -16.84 1.79
CA LEU A 201 -19.10 -17.34 3.16
C LEU A 201 -20.53 -17.83 3.45
N GLU A 202 -21.52 -17.17 2.86
CA GLU A 202 -22.93 -17.52 2.95
C GLU A 202 -23.29 -18.93 2.43
N TYR A 203 -22.41 -19.56 1.64
CA TYR A 203 -22.61 -20.91 1.10
C TYR A 203 -21.73 -21.98 1.76
N LEU A 204 -20.95 -21.61 2.77
CA LEU A 204 -20.14 -22.57 3.51
C LEU A 204 -21.03 -23.43 4.41
N PRO A 205 -20.81 -24.76 4.48
CA PRO A 205 -21.61 -25.64 5.33
C PRO A 205 -21.65 -25.20 6.80
N GLU A 206 -20.55 -24.67 7.33
CA GLU A 206 -20.47 -24.15 8.71
C GLU A 206 -21.33 -22.91 8.98
N ASN A 207 -21.76 -22.20 7.92
CA ASN A 207 -22.60 -21.01 8.01
C ASN A 207 -24.07 -21.28 7.64
N GLU A 208 -24.46 -22.54 7.42
CA GLU A 208 -25.84 -22.89 7.12
C GLU A 208 -26.77 -22.46 8.27
N GLY A 209 -27.70 -21.53 7.99
CA GLY A 209 -28.62 -21.00 8.98
C GLY A 209 -28.07 -19.89 9.89
N VAL A 210 -26.84 -19.43 9.67
CA VAL A 210 -26.25 -18.27 10.37
C VAL A 210 -26.68 -16.98 9.68
N THR A 211 -27.29 -16.04 10.41
CA THR A 211 -27.83 -14.80 9.83
C THR A 211 -26.80 -13.70 9.64
N ASP A 212 -25.78 -13.64 10.51
CA ASP A 212 -24.81 -12.55 10.57
C ASP A 212 -23.38 -13.11 10.60
N VAL A 213 -22.93 -13.63 9.46
CA VAL A 213 -21.56 -14.14 9.31
C VAL A 213 -20.59 -12.96 9.28
N ASP A 214 -19.62 -12.92 10.20
CA ASP A 214 -18.56 -11.91 10.21
C ASP A 214 -17.32 -12.42 9.48
N VAL A 215 -16.86 -11.68 8.45
CA VAL A 215 -15.63 -11.97 7.70
C VAL A 215 -14.38 -11.98 8.60
N ARG A 216 -14.44 -11.31 9.76
CA ARG A 216 -13.35 -11.27 10.74
C ARG A 216 -13.09 -12.63 11.38
N ASP A 217 -14.11 -13.47 11.53
CA ASP A 217 -13.95 -14.85 12.00
C ASP A 217 -13.12 -15.69 11.04
N TYR A 218 -13.09 -15.30 9.77
CA TYR A 218 -12.31 -15.92 8.70
C TYR A 218 -10.95 -15.22 8.47
N GLY A 219 -10.62 -14.22 9.30
CA GLY A 219 -9.35 -13.50 9.28
C GLY A 219 -9.29 -12.37 8.26
N PHE A 220 -10.40 -11.74 7.91
CA PHE A 220 -10.44 -10.59 6.99
C PHE A 220 -11.06 -9.37 7.67
N TRP A 221 -10.53 -8.17 7.42
CA TRP A 221 -11.14 -6.93 7.94
C TRP A 221 -12.46 -6.61 7.24
N TYR A 222 -12.48 -6.80 5.92
CA TYR A 222 -13.59 -6.44 5.06
C TYR A 222 -13.90 -7.57 4.06
N ARG A 223 -15.11 -7.50 3.51
CA ARG A 223 -15.50 -8.28 2.34
C ARG A 223 -14.91 -7.65 1.07
N ASP A 224 -14.82 -8.44 0.00
CA ASP A 224 -14.47 -7.93 -1.32
C ASP A 224 -15.49 -6.87 -1.78
N PRO A 225 -15.08 -5.61 -2.00
CA PRO A 225 -16.00 -4.55 -2.39
C PRO A 225 -16.53 -4.70 -3.83
N SER A 226 -15.90 -5.54 -4.67
CA SER A 226 -16.33 -5.77 -6.04
C SER A 226 -17.63 -6.59 -6.14
N ASN A 227 -18.02 -7.27 -5.07
CA ASN A 227 -19.28 -8.02 -5.01
C ASN A 227 -20.21 -7.42 -3.96
N SER A 228 -21.16 -6.60 -4.41
CA SER A 228 -22.14 -5.96 -3.52
C SER A 228 -23.25 -6.91 -3.05
N TYR A 229 -23.46 -8.02 -3.74
CA TYR A 229 -24.62 -8.91 -3.58
C TYR A 229 -24.38 -10.11 -2.66
N SER A 230 -23.12 -10.48 -2.43
CA SER A 230 -22.74 -11.64 -1.63
C SER A 230 -21.66 -11.31 -0.61
N LEU A 231 -21.60 -12.09 0.46
CA LEU A 231 -20.49 -12.03 1.42
C LEU A 231 -19.27 -12.79 0.89
N VAL A 232 -18.54 -12.16 -0.02
CA VAL A 232 -17.31 -12.69 -0.62
C VAL A 232 -16.10 -12.15 0.12
N THR A 233 -15.18 -13.02 0.51
CA THR A 233 -13.89 -12.63 1.09
C THR A 233 -12.93 -12.10 0.04
N PRO A 234 -11.97 -11.23 0.40
CA PRO A 234 -11.02 -10.67 -0.56
C PRO A 234 -10.08 -11.75 -1.13
N ASN A 235 -9.36 -11.38 -2.19
CA ASN A 235 -8.18 -12.11 -2.63
C ASN A 235 -6.94 -11.75 -1.77
N LYS A 236 -5.78 -12.37 -2.02
CA LYS A 236 -4.55 -12.10 -1.27
C LYS A 236 -4.12 -10.62 -1.29
N GLU A 237 -4.31 -9.94 -2.43
CA GLU A 237 -3.94 -8.53 -2.57
C GLU A 237 -4.84 -7.62 -1.73
N GLY A 238 -6.16 -7.81 -1.81
CA GLY A 238 -7.15 -7.07 -1.02
C GLY A 238 -6.96 -7.29 0.48
N ASP A 239 -6.73 -8.53 0.90
CA ASP A 239 -6.46 -8.86 2.30
C ASP A 239 -5.24 -8.12 2.85
N PHE A 240 -4.11 -8.15 2.13
CA PHE A 240 -2.93 -7.41 2.57
C PHE A 240 -3.17 -5.89 2.55
N LYS A 241 -3.85 -5.37 1.53
CA LYS A 241 -4.22 -3.95 1.41
C LYS A 241 -5.04 -3.48 2.61
N ASP A 242 -6.06 -4.24 2.99
CA ASP A 242 -6.95 -3.93 4.10
C ASP A 242 -6.20 -3.96 5.43
N PHE A 243 -5.38 -5.00 5.67
CA PHE A 243 -4.55 -5.07 6.87
C PHE A 243 -3.60 -3.88 7.01
N MET A 244 -2.91 -3.50 5.94
CA MET A 244 -2.01 -2.35 5.99
C MET A 244 -2.76 -1.03 6.17
N GLY A 245 -3.93 -0.88 5.53
CA GLY A 245 -4.81 0.25 5.77
C GLY A 245 -5.20 0.37 7.25
N VAL A 246 -5.72 -0.71 7.84
CA VAL A 246 -6.24 -0.72 9.21
C VAL A 246 -5.13 -0.54 10.24
N ILE A 247 -4.05 -1.34 10.18
CA ILE A 247 -2.95 -1.29 11.16
C ILE A 247 -2.31 0.10 11.22
N LEU A 248 -2.22 0.79 10.08
CA LEU A 248 -1.56 2.10 9.98
C LEU A 248 -2.49 3.28 10.25
N THR A 249 -3.76 3.03 10.56
CA THR A 249 -4.78 4.05 10.78
C THR A 249 -5.40 3.97 12.17
N VAL A 250 -5.73 2.77 12.63
CA VAL A 250 -6.48 2.55 13.87
C VAL A 250 -5.50 2.27 15.00
N PRO A 251 -5.53 3.03 16.11
CA PRO A 251 -4.70 2.76 17.28
C PRO A 251 -4.89 1.34 17.82
N TYR A 252 -3.82 0.74 18.34
CA TYR A 252 -3.87 -0.64 18.83
C TYR A 252 -4.93 -0.85 19.92
N GLU A 253 -5.13 0.12 20.81
CA GLU A 253 -6.15 0.03 21.86
C GLU A 253 -7.58 -0.08 21.30
N GLU A 254 -7.84 0.52 20.13
CA GLU A 254 -9.12 0.39 19.43
C GLU A 254 -9.23 -0.96 18.69
N LEU A 255 -8.11 -1.49 18.16
CA LEU A 255 -8.08 -2.79 17.48
C LEU A 255 -8.16 -3.97 18.43
N LYS A 256 -7.59 -3.83 19.63
CA LYS A 256 -7.39 -4.94 20.57
C LYS A 256 -8.68 -5.72 20.89
N PRO A 257 -9.83 -5.08 21.20
CA PRO A 257 -11.07 -5.82 21.46
C PRO A 257 -11.53 -6.67 20.26
N VAL A 258 -11.35 -6.16 19.04
CA VAL A 258 -11.71 -6.88 17.80
C VAL A 258 -10.75 -8.05 17.56
N LEU A 259 -9.45 -7.84 17.73
CA LEU A 259 -8.45 -8.91 17.60
C LEU A 259 -8.66 -10.01 18.64
N ASP A 260 -8.97 -9.65 19.89
CA ASP A 260 -9.24 -10.62 20.96
C ASP A 260 -10.51 -11.45 20.68
N ALA A 261 -11.49 -10.89 19.97
CA ALA A 261 -12.71 -11.59 19.56
C ALA A 261 -12.49 -12.52 18.34
N HIS A 262 -11.53 -12.20 17.47
CA HIS A 262 -11.33 -12.91 16.19
C HIS A 262 -9.90 -13.46 16.05
N SER A 263 -9.70 -14.70 16.48
CA SER A 263 -8.38 -15.35 16.56
C SER A 263 -7.57 -15.32 15.25
N LYS A 264 -8.18 -15.62 14.09
CA LYS A 264 -7.50 -15.55 12.79
C LYS A 264 -7.04 -14.14 12.42
N LEU A 265 -7.85 -13.14 12.75
CA LEU A 265 -7.53 -11.74 12.51
C LEU A 265 -6.32 -11.31 13.37
N LYS A 266 -6.31 -11.75 14.63
CA LYS A 266 -5.18 -11.57 15.55
C LYS A 266 -3.91 -12.26 15.07
N ASP A 267 -3.99 -13.51 14.62
CA ASP A 267 -2.82 -14.24 14.12
C ASP A 267 -2.17 -13.50 12.94
N LYS A 268 -2.99 -13.03 11.99
CA LYS A 268 -2.51 -12.23 10.87
C LYS A 268 -1.90 -10.90 11.30
N TYR A 269 -2.54 -10.19 12.23
CA TYR A 269 -2.00 -8.95 12.81
C TYR A 269 -0.62 -9.18 13.42
N ASP A 270 -0.50 -10.20 14.28
CA ASP A 270 0.75 -10.54 14.97
C ASP A 270 1.85 -10.96 13.98
N ILE A 271 1.51 -11.71 12.92
CA ILE A 271 2.44 -12.09 11.86
C ILE A 271 3.01 -10.84 11.17
N LEU A 272 2.15 -9.92 10.72
CA LEU A 272 2.61 -8.72 10.00
C LEU A 272 3.43 -7.81 10.90
N VAL A 273 2.95 -7.50 12.11
CA VAL A 273 3.66 -6.63 13.06
C VAL A 273 5.04 -7.17 13.37
N ASN A 274 5.15 -8.46 13.68
CA ASN A 274 6.44 -9.08 13.99
C ASN A 274 7.35 -9.13 12.77
N TYR A 275 6.83 -9.53 11.61
CA TYR A 275 7.62 -9.64 10.38
C TYR A 275 8.21 -8.29 9.95
N PHE A 276 7.39 -7.23 9.90
CA PHE A 276 7.87 -5.90 9.49
C PHE A 276 8.84 -5.28 10.50
N LYS A 277 8.62 -5.53 11.79
CA LYS A 277 9.55 -5.11 12.84
C LYS A 277 10.90 -5.82 12.73
N MET A 278 10.91 -7.13 12.50
CA MET A 278 12.14 -7.93 12.45
C MET A 278 12.90 -7.79 11.13
N LYS A 279 12.21 -7.86 9.99
CA LYS A 279 12.86 -7.85 8.66
C LYS A 279 13.20 -6.43 8.20
N TYR A 280 12.29 -5.48 8.38
CA TYR A 280 12.44 -4.13 7.84
C TYR A 280 12.72 -3.05 8.89
N GLN A 281 12.69 -3.40 10.18
CA GLN A 281 12.81 -2.44 11.28
C GLN A 281 11.70 -1.39 11.25
N ILE A 282 10.51 -1.77 10.78
CA ILE A 282 9.33 -0.90 10.72
C ILE A 282 8.36 -1.31 11.83
N ASP A 283 8.09 -0.39 12.76
CA ASP A 283 7.08 -0.58 13.80
C ASP A 283 5.71 -0.08 13.30
N LEU A 284 4.94 -1.00 12.70
CA LEU A 284 3.61 -0.68 12.15
C LEU A 284 2.66 -0.12 13.21
N VAL A 285 2.75 -0.62 14.44
CA VAL A 285 1.90 -0.22 15.56
C VAL A 285 2.19 1.22 15.97
N ALA A 286 3.48 1.58 16.04
CA ALA A 286 3.89 2.95 16.32
C ALA A 286 3.38 3.94 15.25
N ILE A 287 3.31 3.53 13.98
CA ILE A 287 2.72 4.35 12.92
C ILE A 287 1.20 4.49 13.14
N GLY A 288 0.49 3.38 13.34
CA GLY A 288 -0.96 3.37 13.58
C GLY A 288 -1.40 4.20 14.79
N ASN A 289 -0.60 4.22 15.86
CA ASN A 289 -0.89 4.98 17.07
C ASN A 289 -0.72 6.50 16.92
N LYS A 290 -0.12 6.99 15.83
CA LYS A 290 -0.02 8.45 15.58
C LYS A 290 -1.40 9.03 15.32
N GLN A 291 -1.82 9.99 16.14
CA GLN A 291 -3.07 10.73 15.96
C GLN A 291 -2.94 11.79 14.87
N PHE A 292 -4.06 12.24 14.29
CA PHE A 292 -4.09 13.41 13.43
C PHE A 292 -3.62 14.63 14.25
N LYS A 293 -2.55 15.28 13.80
CA LYS A 293 -2.01 16.50 14.43
C LYS A 293 -2.31 17.72 13.58
#